data_AF-A0A5B8FHZ9-F1
#
_entry.id   AF-A0A5B8FHZ9-F1
#
_cell.length_a   1.000
_cell.length_b   1.000
_cell.length_c   1.000
_cell.angle_alpha   90.00
_cell.angle_beta   90.00
_cell.angle_gamma   90.00
#
_symmetry.space_group_name_H-M   'P 1'
#
loop_
_entity.id
_entity.type
_entity.pdbx_description
1 polymer ?
#
loop_
_entity_poly.entity_id
_entity_poly.type
_entity_poly.pdbx_seq_one_letter_code
_entity_poly.pdbx_strand_id
1 'polypeptide(L)'
;MTKLADYLSEHGIRQKDFADRVGVTQGTISRACRNTAGISMKLAARISAATGKAVPVETWTEQYVPVEAPASCSSAIAGAE
;
A
#
# COMPACT_ATOMS: atom_id res chain seq x y z
N MET A 1 -10.60 -0.24 7.34
CA MET A 1 -9.88 -0.16 6.05
C MET A 1 -10.39 -1.26 5.13
N THR A 2 -10.88 -0.90 3.95
CA THR A 2 -11.45 -1.85 2.99
C THR A 2 -10.34 -2.53 2.21
N LYS A 3 -10.25 -3.86 2.30
CA LYS A 3 -9.28 -4.66 1.54
C LYS A 3 -9.84 -4.92 0.15
N LEU A 4 -8.95 -5.08 -0.84
CA LEU A 4 -9.35 -5.42 -2.21
C LEU A 4 -10.24 -6.67 -2.29
N ALA A 5 -9.99 -7.66 -1.43
CA ALA A 5 -10.80 -8.87 -1.34
C ALA A 5 -12.26 -8.60 -0.95
N ASP A 6 -12.48 -7.64 -0.05
CA ASP A 6 -13.77 -7.26 0.47
C ASP A 6 -14.58 -6.52 -0.61
N TYR A 7 -13.95 -5.54 -1.27
CA TYR A 7 -14.51 -4.83 -2.42
C TYR A 7 -14.95 -5.78 -3.55
N LEU A 8 -14.09 -6.75 -3.90
CA LEU A 8 -14.41 -7.72 -4.95
C LEU A 8 -15.60 -8.62 -4.54
N SER A 9 -15.70 -8.96 -3.27
CA SER A 9 -16.77 -9.81 -2.75
C SER A 9 -18.10 -9.04 -2.69
N GLU A 10 -18.10 -7.81 -2.20
CA GLU A 10 -19.27 -6.93 -2.11
C GLU A 10 -19.87 -6.61 -3.49
N HIS A 11 -19.02 -6.38 -4.48
CA HIS A 11 -19.45 -6.11 -5.86
C HIS A 11 -19.64 -7.37 -6.71
N GLY A 12 -19.43 -8.58 -6.16
CA GLY A 12 -19.53 -9.84 -6.91
C GLY A 12 -18.53 -9.97 -8.06
N ILE A 13 -17.42 -9.23 -8.02
CA ILE A 13 -16.42 -9.19 -9.08
C ILE A 13 -15.43 -10.33 -8.88
N ARG A 14 -15.26 -11.17 -9.92
CA ARG A 14 -14.26 -12.24 -9.90
C ARG A 14 -12.85 -11.65 -10.02
N GLN A 15 -11.90 -12.19 -9.26
CA GLN A 15 -10.50 -11.75 -9.30
C GLN A 15 -9.89 -11.81 -10.71
N LYS A 16 -10.28 -12.82 -11.51
CA LYS A 16 -9.82 -12.95 -12.90
C LYS A 16 -10.33 -11.79 -13.76
N ASP A 17 -11.62 -11.52 -13.69
CA ASP A 17 -12.27 -10.45 -14.46
C ASP A 17 -11.69 -9.07 -14.09
N PHE A 18 -11.46 -8.85 -12.80
CA PHE A 18 -10.78 -7.65 -12.32
C PHE A 18 -9.32 -7.57 -12.81
N ALA A 19 -8.62 -8.69 -12.86
CA ALA A 19 -7.26 -8.74 -13.37
C ALA A 19 -7.20 -8.38 -14.86
N ASP A 20 -8.12 -8.92 -15.67
CA ASP A 20 -8.28 -8.60 -17.09
C ASP A 20 -8.57 -7.10 -17.27
N ARG A 21 -9.48 -6.54 -16.47
CA ARG A 21 -9.83 -5.10 -16.49
C ARG A 21 -8.65 -4.20 -16.12
N VAL A 22 -7.85 -4.61 -15.13
CA VAL A 22 -6.67 -3.85 -14.70
C VAL A 22 -5.46 -4.13 -15.60
N GLY A 23 -5.51 -5.15 -16.46
CA GLY A 23 -4.41 -5.54 -17.34
C GLY A 23 -3.25 -6.20 -16.60
N VAL A 24 -3.56 -7.10 -15.67
CA VAL A 24 -2.60 -7.90 -14.89
C VAL A 24 -3.08 -9.36 -14.81
N THR A 25 -2.27 -10.25 -14.23
CA THR A 25 -2.67 -11.64 -14.05
C THR A 25 -3.55 -11.83 -12.81
N GLN A 26 -4.41 -12.85 -12.81
CA GLN A 26 -5.17 -13.25 -11.62
C GLN A 26 -4.25 -13.55 -10.42
N GLY A 27 -3.08 -14.15 -10.66
CA GLY A 27 -2.07 -14.40 -9.62
C GLY A 27 -1.59 -13.10 -8.95
N THR A 28 -1.44 -12.03 -9.73
CA THR A 28 -1.11 -10.69 -9.23
C THR A 28 -2.22 -10.12 -8.35
N ILE A 29 -3.49 -10.21 -8.77
CA ILE A 29 -4.63 -9.77 -7.96
C ILE A 29 -4.77 -10.63 -6.69
N SER A 30 -4.53 -11.94 -6.78
CA SER A 30 -4.59 -12.83 -5.62
C SER A 30 -3.53 -12.49 -4.56
N ARG A 31 -2.33 -12.04 -4.98
CA ARG A 31 -1.31 -11.49 -4.06
C ARG A 31 -1.76 -10.15 -3.47
N ALA A 32 -2.43 -9.31 -4.27
CA ALA A 32 -2.98 -8.04 -3.81
C ALA A 32 -4.09 -8.19 -2.76
N CYS A 33 -4.98 -9.18 -2.93
CA CYS A 33 -6.00 -9.52 -1.95
C CYS A 33 -5.43 -10.03 -0.62
N ARG A 34 -4.26 -10.69 -0.66
CA ARG A 34 -3.57 -11.22 0.53
C ARG A 34 -2.78 -10.18 1.31
N ASN A 35 -2.77 -8.93 0.85
CA ASN A 35 -2.02 -7.83 1.47
C ASN A 35 -0.53 -8.15 1.70
N THR A 36 0.07 -8.92 0.78
CA THR A 36 1.49 -9.28 0.90
C THR A 36 2.34 -8.07 0.51
N ALA A 37 3.12 -7.55 1.47
CA ALA A 37 4.06 -6.46 1.26
C ALA A 37 4.98 -6.80 0.06
N GLY A 38 4.96 -5.98 -1.00
CA GLY A 38 5.72 -6.23 -2.22
C GLY A 38 5.01 -5.89 -3.53
N ILE A 39 3.79 -5.36 -3.48
CA ILE A 39 3.10 -4.84 -4.66
C ILE A 39 3.71 -3.49 -5.01
N SER A 40 4.14 -3.33 -6.27
CA SER A 40 4.69 -2.06 -6.73
C SER A 40 3.65 -0.94 -6.63
N MET A 41 4.08 0.27 -6.24
CA MET A 41 3.21 1.44 -6.13
C MET A 41 2.42 1.73 -7.41
N LYS A 42 3.03 1.47 -8.58
CA LYS A 42 2.37 1.58 -9.89
C LYS A 42 1.14 0.68 -10.02
N LEU A 43 1.18 -0.52 -9.46
CA LEU A 43 0.07 -1.46 -9.49
C LEU A 43 -1.02 -1.06 -8.49
N ALA A 44 -0.63 -0.64 -7.29
CA ALA A 44 -1.57 -0.08 -6.31
C ALA A 44 -2.36 1.10 -6.90
N ALA A 45 -1.68 2.03 -7.58
CA ALA A 45 -2.32 3.17 -8.25
C ALA A 45 -3.31 2.74 -9.34
N ARG A 46 -2.98 1.72 -10.14
CA ARG A 46 -3.91 1.17 -11.16
C ARG A 46 -5.14 0.56 -10.53
N ILE A 47 -4.98 -0.20 -9.44
CA ILE A 47 -6.10 -0.81 -8.72
C ILE A 47 -6.98 0.30 -8.10
N SER A 48 -6.37 1.32 -7.49
CA SER A 48 -7.11 2.44 -6.93
C SER A 48 -7.89 3.22 -7.99
N ALA A 49 -7.29 3.46 -9.16
CA ALA A 49 -7.98 4.08 -10.29
C ALA A 49 -9.13 3.21 -10.82
N ALA A 50 -8.92 1.90 -10.95
CA ALA A 50 -9.93 0.97 -11.45
C ALA A 50 -11.12 0.77 -10.49
N THR A 51 -10.88 0.94 -9.18
CA THR A 51 -11.90 0.86 -8.12
C THR A 51 -12.51 2.22 -7.76
N GLY A 52 -12.13 3.30 -8.45
CA GLY A 52 -12.66 4.64 -8.18
C GLY A 52 -12.28 5.17 -6.79
N LYS A 53 -11.09 4.83 -6.29
CA LYS A 53 -10.57 5.14 -4.94
C LYS A 53 -11.26 4.39 -3.79
N ALA A 54 -12.11 3.40 -4.07
CA ALA A 54 -12.68 2.54 -3.03
C ALA A 54 -11.60 1.74 -2.28
N VAL A 55 -10.51 1.38 -2.99
CA VAL A 55 -9.31 0.79 -2.37
C VAL A 55 -8.15 1.80 -2.52
N PRO A 56 -7.79 2.54 -1.45
CA PRO A 56 -6.71 3.52 -1.51
C PRO A 56 -5.35 2.82 -1.58
N VAL A 57 -4.38 3.46 -2.24
CA VAL A 57 -2.99 2.96 -2.35
C VAL A 57 -2.33 2.72 -1.00
N GLU A 58 -2.77 3.45 0.03
CA GLU A 58 -2.26 3.41 1.39
C GLU A 58 -2.48 2.05 2.08
N THR A 59 -3.45 1.25 1.61
CA THR A 59 -3.67 -0.12 2.10
C THR A 59 -2.45 -1.02 1.91
N TRP A 60 -1.59 -0.70 0.92
CA TRP A 60 -0.39 -1.47 0.62
C TRP A 60 0.90 -0.77 1.08
N THR A 61 0.80 0.40 1.72
CA THR A 61 1.93 1.16 2.26
C THR A 61 1.98 1.04 3.77
N GLU A 62 1.95 -0.18 4.29
CA GLU A 62 2.25 -0.38 5.70
C GLU A 62 3.78 -0.30 5.84
N GLN A 63 4.24 0.69 6.62
CA GLN A 63 5.64 1.02 6.96
C GLN A 63 6.37 2.05 6.08
N TYR A 64 5.92 3.31 6.18
CA TYR A 64 6.89 4.38 6.42
C TYR A 64 6.49 5.07 7.72
N VAL A 65 7.00 4.58 8.84
CA VAL A 65 7.10 5.44 10.03
C VAL A 65 8.19 6.45 9.71
N PRO A 66 7.89 7.77 9.65
CA PRO A 66 8.96 8.75 9.71
C PRO A 66 9.67 8.50 11.03
N VAL A 67 10.90 7.98 10.96
CA VAL A 67 11.80 8.00 12.11
C VAL A 67 12.00 9.48 12.39
N GLU A 68 11.32 9.98 13.42
CA GLU A 68 11.56 11.32 13.94
C GLU A 68 13.07 11.41 14.16
N ALA A 69 13.73 12.26 13.38
CA ALA A 69 15.16 12.48 13.48
C ALA A 69 15.46 12.77 14.96
N PRO A 70 16.41 12.07 15.61
CA PRO A 70 16.71 12.35 16.99
C PRO A 70 17.11 13.81 17.09
N ALA A 71 16.25 14.60 17.73
CA ALA A 71 16.60 15.94 18.15
C ALA A 71 17.85 15.84 19.03
N SER A 72 18.78 16.76 18.78
CA SER A 72 19.92 17.10 19.63
C SER A 72 21.23 16.33 19.40
N CYS A 73 21.88 16.62 18.27
CA CYS A 73 23.28 17.04 18.33
C CYS A 73 23.29 18.55 18.64
N SER A 74 23.07 18.94 19.89
CA SER A 74 23.44 20.28 20.34
C SER A 74 24.74 20.15 21.13
N SER A 75 25.84 20.34 20.42
CA SER A 75 27.18 20.57 20.97
C SER A 75 27.14 21.65 22.06
N ALA A 76 27.75 21.35 23.21
CA ALA A 76 28.36 22.35 24.08
C ALA A 76 29.46 21.70 24.94
N ILE A 77 30.65 21.69 24.35
CA ILE A 77 31.96 21.64 25.00
C ILE A 77 32.21 22.92 25.83
N ALA A 78 32.60 22.78 27.10
CA ALA A 78 33.44 23.73 27.89
C ALA A 78 33.71 23.09 29.27
N GLY A 79 34.93 22.63 29.58
CA GLY A 79 35.94 23.38 30.37
C GLY A 79 35.88 22.93 31.84
N ALA A 80 36.75 22.06 32.33
CA ALA A 80 38.05 22.38 32.94
C ALA A 80 37.93 23.42 34.06
N GLU A 81 37.90 22.96 35.32
CA GLU A 81 38.88 23.25 36.40
C GLU A 81 38.47 22.55 37.70
#